data_AF-A0A139BXY6-F1
#
_entry.id   AF-A0A139BXY6-F1
#
_cell.length_a   1.000
_cell.length_b   1.000
_cell.length_c   1.000
_cell.angle_alpha   90.00
_cell.angle_beta   90.00
_cell.angle_gamma   90.00
#
_symmetry.space_group_name_H-M   'P 1'
#
loop_
_entity.id
_entity.type
_entity.pdbx_description
1 polymer ?
#
loop_
_entity_poly.entity_id
_entity_poly.type
_entity_poly.pdbx_seq_one_letter_code
_entity_poly.pdbx_strand_id
1 'polypeptide(L)'
;MRKLSEQSLQQTVEGNQNVTAMIAEIGHVEQAVNQIAGSVKEFVDSTRAITGMTQQVKDIADQTNLLALNAAIEAARAGEQGRGFAVVADEVRKLAEKSARSASEIDKVTSSLNHKSGEVDAVVQAGLRSLQTTQQQVGRVAAVLTEAGEAVAQSSKGVNDIASSVGEQSIASTEIARNVEKIAQMSEENHAAVESNTQDIVRLEQLAKELQSAVSRFKV
;
A
#
# COMPACT_ATOMS: atom_id res chain seq x y z
N MET A 1 16.79 7.16 -22.47
CA MET A 1 16.16 8.12 -21.53
C MET A 1 14.65 8.17 -21.71
N ARG A 2 14.09 8.61 -22.85
CA ARG A 2 12.63 8.66 -23.05
C ARG A 2 11.89 7.33 -22.77
N LYS A 3 12.39 6.21 -23.33
CA LYS A 3 11.83 4.86 -23.08
C LYS A 3 11.88 4.47 -21.59
N LEU A 4 12.91 4.91 -20.86
CA LEU A 4 13.05 4.66 -19.43
C LEU A 4 12.01 5.47 -18.63
N SER A 5 11.79 6.74 -18.99
CA SER A 5 10.74 7.57 -18.37
C SER A 5 9.34 7.04 -18.65
N GLU A 6 9.06 6.60 -19.87
CA GLU A 6 7.78 5.96 -20.23
C GLU A 6 7.57 4.67 -19.41
N GLN A 7 8.60 3.84 -19.27
CA GLN A 7 8.54 2.63 -18.42
C GLN A 7 8.35 2.98 -16.94
N SER A 8 9.08 3.94 -16.39
CA SER A 8 8.92 4.36 -14.99
C SER A 8 7.52 4.91 -14.71
N LEU A 9 6.97 5.72 -15.63
CA LEU A 9 5.61 6.24 -15.49
C LEU A 9 4.59 5.10 -15.50
N GLN A 10 4.76 4.13 -16.40
CA GLN A 10 3.90 2.95 -16.45
C GLN A 10 3.97 2.13 -15.14
N GLN A 11 5.17 1.92 -14.59
CA GLN A 11 5.36 1.24 -13.31
C GLN A 11 4.67 1.97 -12.16
N THR A 12 4.70 3.31 -12.14
CA THR A 12 3.98 4.09 -11.13
C THR A 12 2.47 3.96 -11.28
N VAL A 13 1.94 3.97 -12.51
CA VAL A 13 0.51 3.80 -12.77
C VAL A 13 0.05 2.40 -12.33
N GLU A 14 0.79 1.36 -12.70
CA GLU A 14 0.52 -0.02 -12.25
C GLU A 14 0.61 -0.13 -10.71
N GLY A 15 1.60 0.53 -10.09
CA GLY A 15 1.73 0.62 -8.65
C GLY A 15 0.50 1.25 -7.97
N ASN A 16 0.00 2.35 -8.51
CA ASN A 16 -1.22 3.00 -8.00
C ASN A 16 -2.47 2.14 -8.16
N GLN A 17 -2.59 1.40 -9.28
CA GLN A 17 -3.69 0.44 -9.49
C GLN A 17 -3.64 -0.68 -8.45
N ASN A 18 -2.45 -1.24 -8.19
CA ASN A 18 -2.25 -2.28 -7.18
C ASN A 18 -2.58 -1.78 -5.77
N VAL A 19 -2.18 -0.56 -5.43
CA VAL A 19 -2.53 0.08 -4.15
C VAL A 19 -4.03 0.28 -4.03
N THR A 20 -4.70 0.71 -5.09
CA THR A 20 -6.16 0.88 -5.10
C THR A 20 -6.88 -0.46 -4.89
N ALA A 21 -6.43 -1.53 -5.55
CA ALA A 21 -6.94 -2.87 -5.33
C ALA A 21 -6.71 -3.33 -3.88
N MET A 22 -5.53 -3.03 -3.31
CA MET A 22 -5.22 -3.38 -1.93
C MET A 22 -6.10 -2.65 -0.91
N ILE A 23 -6.47 -1.39 -1.17
CA ILE A 23 -7.45 -0.65 -0.34
C ILE A 23 -8.82 -1.34 -0.36
N ALA A 24 -9.27 -1.80 -1.54
CA ALA A 24 -10.54 -2.51 -1.67
C ALA A 24 -10.51 -3.84 -0.89
N GLU A 25 -9.43 -4.62 -1.03
CA GLU A 25 -9.25 -5.87 -0.28
C GLU A 25 -9.21 -5.64 1.23
N ILE A 26 -8.52 -4.61 1.70
CA ILE A 26 -8.55 -4.23 3.14
C ILE A 26 -9.98 -3.94 3.59
N GLY A 27 -10.78 -3.26 2.77
CA GLY A 27 -12.20 -3.01 3.05
C GLY A 27 -13.03 -4.30 3.17
N HIS A 28 -12.78 -5.28 2.28
CA HIS A 28 -13.42 -6.59 2.37
C HIS A 28 -13.03 -7.35 3.65
N VAL A 29 -11.75 -7.31 4.03
CA VAL A 29 -11.27 -7.92 5.27
C VAL A 29 -11.88 -7.23 6.49
N GLU A 30 -11.98 -5.90 6.50
CA GLU A 30 -12.63 -5.14 7.56
C GLU A 30 -14.11 -5.53 7.73
N GLN A 31 -14.83 -5.69 6.61
CA GLN A 31 -16.21 -6.15 6.64
C GLN A 31 -16.32 -7.58 7.23
N ALA A 32 -15.44 -8.49 6.83
CA ALA A 32 -15.42 -9.86 7.34
C ALA A 32 -15.12 -9.89 8.86
N VAL A 33 -14.17 -9.09 9.34
CA VAL A 33 -13.85 -8.99 10.77
C VAL A 33 -15.02 -8.41 11.56
N ASN A 34 -15.72 -7.41 11.04
CA ASN A 34 -16.93 -6.88 11.66
C ASN A 34 -18.08 -7.90 11.73
N GLN A 35 -18.24 -8.74 10.69
CA GLN A 35 -19.21 -9.85 10.72
C GLN A 35 -18.84 -10.89 11.79
N ILE A 36 -17.55 -11.21 11.94
CA ILE A 36 -17.09 -12.09 13.02
C ILE A 36 -17.41 -11.48 14.39
N ALA A 37 -17.17 -10.18 14.57
CA ALA A 37 -17.51 -9.48 15.81
C ALA A 37 -19.00 -9.59 16.15
N GLY A 38 -19.87 -9.42 15.15
CA GLY A 38 -21.33 -9.59 15.30
C GLY A 38 -21.71 -11.01 15.71
N SER A 39 -21.20 -12.02 15.01
CA SER A 39 -21.46 -13.44 15.32
C SER A 39 -20.97 -13.83 16.72
N VAL A 40 -19.82 -13.31 17.17
CA VAL A 40 -19.31 -13.54 18.53
C VAL A 40 -20.26 -12.94 19.57
N LYS A 41 -20.79 -11.75 19.31
CA LYS A 41 -21.78 -11.11 20.19
C LYS A 41 -23.06 -11.94 20.31
N GLU A 42 -23.62 -12.38 19.19
CA GLU A 42 -24.81 -13.25 19.18
C GLU A 42 -24.56 -14.59 19.90
N PHE A 43 -23.36 -15.15 19.74
CA PHE A 43 -22.95 -16.36 20.44
C PHE A 43 -22.87 -16.17 21.97
N VAL A 44 -22.34 -15.03 22.43
CA VAL A 44 -22.31 -14.68 23.86
C VAL A 44 -23.71 -14.53 24.42
N ASP A 45 -24.61 -13.85 23.70
CA ASP A 45 -25.98 -13.64 24.14
C ASP A 45 -26.76 -14.97 24.20
N SER A 46 -26.54 -15.86 23.22
CA SER A 46 -27.09 -17.23 23.24
C SER A 46 -26.55 -18.04 24.42
N THR A 47 -25.26 -17.93 24.72
CA THR A 47 -24.63 -18.62 25.86
C THR A 47 -25.21 -18.14 27.18
N ARG A 48 -25.44 -16.83 27.34
CA ARG A 48 -26.11 -16.26 28.52
C ARG A 48 -27.54 -16.77 28.70
N ALA A 49 -28.29 -16.90 27.60
CA ALA A 49 -29.63 -17.48 27.63
C ALA A 49 -29.61 -18.93 28.12
N ILE A 50 -28.65 -19.74 27.65
CA ILE A 50 -28.45 -21.13 28.10
C ILE A 50 -28.09 -21.17 29.58
N THR A 51 -27.19 -20.31 30.06
CA THR A 51 -26.86 -20.21 31.50
C THR A 51 -28.11 -19.91 32.32
N GLY A 52 -28.95 -18.97 31.89
CA GLY A 52 -30.22 -18.66 32.57
C GLY A 52 -31.20 -19.83 32.62
N MET A 53 -31.38 -20.55 31.50
CA MET A 53 -32.21 -21.76 31.46
C MET A 53 -31.64 -22.88 32.34
N THR A 54 -30.32 -23.04 32.35
CA THR A 54 -29.62 -24.06 33.15
C THR A 54 -29.80 -23.78 34.64
N GLN A 55 -29.77 -22.52 35.06
CA GLN A 55 -30.04 -22.12 36.43
C GLN A 55 -31.49 -22.47 36.83
N GLN A 56 -32.48 -22.20 35.96
CA GLN A 56 -33.87 -22.61 36.23
C GLN A 56 -34.02 -24.13 36.38
N VAL A 57 -33.34 -24.92 35.54
CA VAL A 57 -33.35 -26.39 35.65
C VAL A 57 -32.75 -26.85 36.97
N LYS A 58 -31.67 -26.21 37.43
CA LYS A 58 -31.06 -26.48 38.73
C LYS A 58 -32.03 -26.18 39.87
N ASP A 59 -32.69 -25.03 39.83
CA ASP A 59 -33.67 -24.63 40.85
C ASP A 59 -34.86 -25.61 40.89
N ILE A 60 -35.37 -26.05 39.72
CA ILE A 60 -36.43 -27.07 39.63
C ILE A 60 -35.95 -28.41 40.20
N ALA A 61 -34.71 -28.81 39.89
CA ALA A 61 -34.14 -30.05 40.41
C ALA A 61 -34.01 -30.00 41.94
N ASP A 62 -33.54 -28.89 42.51
CA ASP A 62 -33.43 -28.70 43.96
C ASP A 62 -34.81 -28.71 44.65
N GLN A 63 -35.81 -28.07 44.06
CA GLN A 63 -37.20 -28.13 44.53
C GLN A 63 -37.78 -29.55 44.46
N THR A 64 -37.53 -30.27 43.35
CA THR A 64 -37.99 -31.65 43.18
C THR A 64 -37.32 -32.58 44.19
N ASN A 65 -36.04 -32.35 44.47
CA ASN A 65 -35.29 -33.09 45.49
C ASN A 65 -35.89 -32.89 46.89
N LEU A 66 -36.24 -31.65 47.24
CA LEU A 66 -36.92 -31.33 48.51
C LEU A 66 -38.32 -31.95 48.60
N LEU A 67 -39.10 -31.91 47.52
CA LEU A 67 -40.42 -32.55 47.47
C LEU A 67 -40.32 -34.07 47.62
N ALA A 68 -39.36 -34.70 46.94
CA ALA A 68 -39.10 -36.14 47.03
C ALA A 68 -38.67 -36.55 48.44
N LEU A 69 -37.83 -35.74 49.10
CA LEU A 69 -37.44 -35.96 50.49
C LEU A 69 -38.64 -35.91 51.44
N ASN A 70 -39.51 -34.89 51.30
CA ASN A 70 -40.72 -34.79 52.10
C ASN A 70 -41.67 -35.98 51.87
N ALA A 71 -41.81 -36.43 50.61
CA ALA A 71 -42.60 -37.61 50.29
C ALA A 71 -42.02 -38.91 50.88
N ALA A 72 -40.69 -39.06 50.89
CA ALA A 72 -40.02 -40.20 51.51
C ALA A 72 -40.24 -40.22 53.04
N ILE A 73 -40.20 -39.05 53.70
CA ILE A 73 -40.49 -38.91 55.14
C ILE A 73 -41.94 -39.32 55.44
N GLU A 74 -42.90 -38.84 54.66
CA GLU A 74 -44.33 -39.16 54.89
C GLU A 74 -44.63 -40.64 54.57
N ALA A 75 -43.98 -41.22 53.56
CA ALA A 75 -44.07 -42.63 53.25
C ALA A 75 -43.52 -43.52 54.39
N ALA A 76 -42.40 -43.12 55.02
CA ALA A 76 -41.89 -43.81 56.20
C ALA A 76 -42.85 -43.71 57.39
N ARG A 77 -43.56 -42.58 57.52
CA ARG A 77 -44.56 -42.34 58.57
C ARG A 77 -45.81 -43.22 58.43
N ALA A 78 -46.19 -43.57 57.20
CA ALA A 78 -47.30 -44.47 56.88
C ALA A 78 -46.99 -45.97 57.10
N GLY A 79 -45.75 -46.32 57.47
CA GLY A 79 -45.34 -47.70 57.76
C GLY A 79 -45.46 -48.62 56.55
N GLU A 80 -45.97 -49.84 56.72
CA GLU A 80 -46.08 -50.84 55.64
C GLU A 80 -46.97 -50.37 54.46
N GLN A 81 -47.94 -49.48 54.70
CA GLN A 81 -48.80 -48.96 53.63
C GLN A 81 -48.08 -47.94 52.73
N GLY A 82 -47.02 -47.30 53.21
CA GLY A 82 -46.23 -46.31 52.48
C GLY A 82 -45.05 -46.90 51.70
N ARG A 83 -44.82 -48.21 51.79
CA ARG A 83 -43.59 -48.85 51.32
C ARG A 83 -43.37 -48.71 49.81
N GLY A 84 -44.43 -48.78 49.01
CA GLY A 84 -44.37 -48.52 47.56
C GLY A 84 -44.09 -47.06 47.22
N PHE A 85 -44.69 -46.12 47.98
CA PHE A 85 -44.44 -44.68 47.82
C PHE A 85 -43.01 -44.28 48.20
N ALA A 86 -42.43 -44.92 49.22
CA ALA A 86 -41.05 -44.68 49.62
C ALA A 86 -40.05 -44.98 48.49
N VAL A 87 -40.25 -46.09 47.76
CA VAL A 87 -39.39 -46.46 46.62
C VAL A 87 -39.49 -45.44 45.49
N VAL A 88 -40.70 -44.98 45.17
CA VAL A 88 -40.91 -43.96 44.13
C VAL A 88 -40.28 -42.64 44.54
N ALA A 89 -40.45 -42.21 45.80
CA ALA A 89 -39.87 -40.98 46.32
C ALA A 89 -38.34 -41.00 46.23
N ASP A 90 -37.69 -42.11 46.57
CA ASP A 90 -36.23 -42.24 46.49
C ASP A 90 -35.72 -42.24 45.02
N GLU A 91 -36.49 -42.78 44.08
CA GLU A 91 -36.13 -42.74 42.65
C GLU A 91 -36.27 -41.32 42.08
N VAL A 92 -37.34 -40.60 42.45
CA VAL A 92 -37.52 -39.18 42.10
C VAL A 92 -36.37 -38.33 42.68
N ARG A 93 -35.97 -38.61 43.93
CA ARG A 93 -34.83 -37.94 44.57
C ARG A 93 -33.53 -38.13 43.79
N LYS A 94 -33.21 -39.37 43.40
CA LYS A 94 -32.01 -39.67 42.58
C LYS A 94 -32.06 -38.97 41.21
N LEU A 95 -33.23 -38.93 40.57
CA LEU A 95 -33.41 -38.21 39.30
C LEU A 95 -33.19 -36.71 39.47
N ALA A 96 -33.70 -36.12 40.54
CA ALA A 96 -33.50 -34.71 40.88
C ALA A 96 -32.01 -34.40 41.11
N GLU A 97 -31.30 -35.20 41.91
CA GLU A 97 -29.85 -35.06 42.13
C GLU A 97 -29.04 -35.22 40.82
N LYS A 98 -29.49 -36.09 39.91
CA LYS A 98 -28.86 -36.27 38.60
C LYS A 98 -29.08 -35.04 37.71
N SER A 99 -30.30 -34.50 37.68
CA SER A 99 -30.63 -33.27 36.94
C SER A 99 -29.84 -32.06 37.44
N ALA A 100 -29.73 -31.87 38.75
CA ALA A 100 -28.93 -30.79 39.35
C ALA A 100 -27.45 -30.89 38.98
N ARG A 101 -26.88 -32.11 38.98
CA ARG A 101 -25.51 -32.37 38.52
C ARG A 101 -25.33 -32.04 37.05
N SER A 102 -26.23 -32.49 36.18
CA SER A 102 -26.17 -32.18 34.75
C SER A 102 -26.27 -30.67 34.48
N ALA A 103 -27.14 -29.95 35.20
CA ALA A 103 -27.22 -28.50 35.12
C ALA A 103 -25.90 -27.84 35.53
N SER A 104 -25.27 -28.29 36.61
CA SER A 104 -23.97 -27.76 37.04
C SER A 104 -22.84 -28.01 36.02
N GLU A 105 -22.86 -29.13 35.31
CA GLU A 105 -21.87 -29.40 34.25
C GLU A 105 -22.10 -28.50 33.02
N ILE A 106 -23.35 -28.26 32.63
CA ILE A 106 -23.70 -27.30 31.56
C ILE A 106 -23.26 -25.87 31.94
N ASP A 107 -23.44 -25.48 33.20
CA ASP A 107 -23.00 -24.17 33.70
C ASP A 107 -21.48 -23.98 33.59
N LYS A 108 -20.69 -25.02 33.91
CA LYS A 108 -19.23 -25.01 33.69
C LYS A 108 -18.86 -24.84 32.22
N VAL A 109 -19.54 -25.57 31.33
CA VAL A 109 -19.29 -25.50 29.88
C VAL A 109 -19.62 -24.10 29.34
N THR A 110 -20.80 -23.56 29.67
CA THR A 110 -21.21 -22.22 29.23
C THR A 110 -20.33 -21.11 29.80
N SER A 111 -19.86 -21.24 31.04
CA SER A 111 -18.87 -20.33 31.63
C SER A 111 -17.54 -20.34 30.87
N SER A 112 -17.05 -21.53 30.50
CA SER A 112 -15.84 -21.68 29.68
C SER A 112 -16.01 -21.08 28.28
N LEU A 113 -17.18 -21.27 27.65
CA LEU A 113 -17.51 -20.65 26.36
C LEU A 113 -17.51 -19.12 26.45
N ASN A 114 -18.13 -18.54 27.48
CA ASN A 114 -18.12 -17.09 27.70
C ASN A 114 -16.68 -16.54 27.83
N HIS A 115 -15.80 -17.23 28.56
CA HIS A 115 -14.41 -16.82 28.68
C HIS A 115 -13.69 -16.81 27.33
N LYS A 116 -13.81 -17.90 26.57
CA LYS A 116 -13.22 -18.02 25.22
C LYS A 116 -13.78 -16.97 24.26
N SER A 117 -15.06 -16.66 24.32
CA SER A 117 -15.64 -15.58 23.51
C SER A 117 -15.04 -14.22 23.83
N GLY A 118 -14.71 -13.95 25.10
CA GLY A 118 -13.98 -12.74 25.50
C GLY A 118 -12.57 -12.67 24.90
N GLU A 119 -11.85 -13.80 24.84
CA GLU A 119 -10.55 -13.87 24.17
C GLU A 119 -10.68 -13.60 22.66
N VAL A 120 -11.70 -14.17 22.01
CA VAL A 120 -11.96 -13.93 20.58
C VAL A 120 -12.30 -12.46 20.33
N ASP A 121 -13.11 -11.82 21.16
CA ASP A 121 -13.42 -10.38 21.05
C ASP A 121 -12.14 -9.53 21.14
N ALA A 122 -11.23 -9.83 22.08
CA ALA A 122 -9.96 -9.13 22.19
C ALA A 122 -9.09 -9.27 20.91
N VAL A 123 -9.07 -10.46 20.31
CA VAL A 123 -8.36 -10.71 19.04
C VAL A 123 -9.00 -9.95 17.88
N VAL A 124 -10.34 -9.93 17.79
CA VAL A 124 -11.08 -9.17 16.78
C VAL A 124 -10.78 -7.67 16.89
N GLN A 125 -10.82 -7.12 18.10
CA GLN A 125 -10.49 -5.72 18.37
C GLN A 125 -9.04 -5.38 17.99
N ALA A 126 -8.10 -6.28 18.26
CA ALA A 126 -6.71 -6.13 17.82
C ALA A 126 -6.59 -6.17 16.29
N GLY A 127 -7.32 -7.07 15.64
CA GLY A 127 -7.40 -7.17 14.17
C GLY A 127 -7.92 -5.88 13.54
N LEU A 128 -9.00 -5.30 14.06
CA LEU A 128 -9.55 -4.02 13.59
C LEU A 128 -8.54 -2.87 13.70
N ARG A 129 -7.82 -2.75 14.83
CA ARG A 129 -6.76 -1.75 14.99
C ARG A 129 -5.60 -1.95 14.01
N SER A 130 -5.25 -3.21 13.76
CA SER A 130 -4.22 -3.56 12.76
C SER A 130 -4.65 -3.11 11.36
N LEU A 131 -5.89 -3.41 10.96
CA LEU A 131 -6.46 -3.02 9.68
C LEU A 131 -6.47 -1.50 9.49
N GLN A 132 -6.88 -0.74 10.52
CA GLN A 132 -6.83 0.72 10.49
C GLN A 132 -5.40 1.24 10.26
N THR A 133 -4.42 0.66 10.95
CA THR A 133 -3.00 1.03 10.78
C THR A 133 -2.52 0.70 9.37
N THR A 134 -2.87 -0.48 8.85
CA THR A 134 -2.55 -0.89 7.48
C THR A 134 -3.18 0.06 6.47
N GLN A 135 -4.45 0.43 6.63
CA GLN A 135 -5.13 1.38 5.73
C GLN A 135 -4.40 2.73 5.69
N GLN A 136 -3.95 3.25 6.84
CA GLN A 136 -3.14 4.48 6.88
C GLN A 136 -1.80 4.33 6.15
N GLN A 137 -1.11 3.19 6.33
CA GLN A 137 0.16 2.92 5.66
C GLN A 137 -0.02 2.83 4.13
N VAL A 138 -1.07 2.15 3.67
CA VAL A 138 -1.39 2.05 2.26
C VAL A 138 -1.72 3.41 1.65
N GLY A 139 -2.45 4.26 2.39
CA GLY A 139 -2.68 5.66 1.99
C GLY A 139 -1.38 6.46 1.81
N ARG A 140 -0.39 6.26 2.70
CA ARG A 140 0.94 6.88 2.55
C ARG A 140 1.69 6.36 1.32
N VAL A 141 1.63 5.06 1.04
CA VAL A 141 2.24 4.47 -0.16
C VAL A 141 1.61 5.04 -1.43
N ALA A 142 0.27 5.21 -1.47
CA ALA A 142 -0.43 5.84 -2.59
C ALA A 142 0.08 7.28 -2.86
N ALA A 143 0.25 8.06 -1.79
CA ALA A 143 0.76 9.43 -1.89
C ALA A 143 2.19 9.47 -2.46
N VAL A 144 3.08 8.60 -1.96
CA VAL A 144 4.48 8.51 -2.44
C VAL A 144 4.54 8.08 -3.90
N LEU A 145 3.69 7.14 -4.33
CA LEU A 145 3.63 6.74 -5.74
C LEU A 145 3.12 7.88 -6.63
N THR A 146 2.14 8.66 -6.17
CA THR A 146 1.66 9.82 -6.91
C THR A 146 2.78 10.85 -7.10
N GLU A 147 3.49 11.20 -6.02
CA GLU A 147 4.64 12.12 -6.07
C GLU A 147 5.77 11.59 -6.98
N ALA A 148 6.06 10.29 -6.92
CA ALA A 148 7.04 9.67 -7.80
C ALA A 148 6.64 9.78 -9.29
N GLY A 149 5.36 9.62 -9.60
CA GLY A 149 4.83 9.78 -10.96
C GLY A 149 4.99 11.20 -11.49
N GLU A 150 4.70 12.20 -10.65
CA GLU A 150 4.90 13.61 -10.98
C GLU A 150 6.38 13.93 -11.22
N ALA A 151 7.28 13.43 -10.35
CA ALA A 151 8.72 13.62 -10.49
C ALA A 151 9.28 12.99 -11.77
N VAL A 152 8.80 11.80 -12.14
CA VAL A 152 9.16 11.13 -13.41
C VAL A 152 8.68 11.94 -14.61
N ALA A 153 7.43 12.45 -14.56
CA ALA A 153 6.88 13.28 -15.65
C ALA A 153 7.68 14.58 -15.83
N GLN A 154 8.03 15.26 -14.73
CA GLN A 154 8.87 16.46 -14.78
C GLN A 154 10.27 16.16 -15.33
N SER A 155 10.88 15.05 -14.90
CA SER A 155 12.18 14.63 -15.41
C SER A 155 12.13 14.33 -16.91
N SER A 156 11.07 13.67 -17.38
CA SER A 156 10.86 13.38 -18.80
C SER A 156 10.78 14.65 -19.64
N LYS A 157 10.06 15.67 -19.14
CA LYS A 157 10.00 17.00 -19.77
C LYS A 157 11.38 17.63 -19.88
N GLY A 158 12.14 17.68 -18.78
CA GLY A 158 13.49 18.25 -18.77
C GLY A 158 14.45 17.56 -19.75
N VAL A 159 14.35 16.24 -19.89
CA VAL A 159 15.14 15.49 -20.89
C VAL A 159 14.76 15.89 -22.33
N ASN A 160 13.49 16.12 -22.62
CA ASN A 160 13.06 16.60 -23.94
C ASN A 160 13.60 18.00 -24.24
N ASP A 161 13.56 18.91 -23.27
CA ASP A 161 14.08 20.28 -23.41
C ASP A 161 15.60 20.27 -23.68
N ILE A 162 16.34 19.39 -22.98
CA ILE A 162 17.78 19.15 -23.25
C ILE A 162 17.99 18.62 -24.67
N ALA A 163 17.20 17.62 -25.10
CA ALA A 163 17.33 17.05 -26.44
C ALA A 163 17.09 18.10 -27.54
N SER A 164 16.11 19.00 -27.34
CA SER A 164 15.87 20.14 -28.25
C SER A 164 17.07 21.08 -28.27
N SER A 165 17.58 21.47 -27.11
CA SER A 165 18.73 22.38 -26.98
C SER A 165 19.99 21.81 -27.63
N VAL A 166 20.24 20.50 -27.48
CA VAL A 166 21.36 19.80 -28.14
C VAL A 166 21.18 19.79 -29.66
N GLY A 167 19.95 19.66 -30.15
CA GLY A 167 19.64 19.78 -31.58
C GLY A 167 19.98 21.16 -32.14
N GLU A 168 19.57 22.23 -31.45
CA GLU A 168 19.90 23.61 -31.82
C GLU A 168 21.41 23.86 -31.78
N GLN A 169 22.10 23.38 -30.75
CA GLN A 169 23.56 23.51 -30.61
C GLN A 169 24.31 22.78 -31.74
N SER A 170 23.80 21.63 -32.21
CA SER A 170 24.38 20.90 -33.34
C SER A 170 24.26 21.68 -34.65
N ILE A 171 23.11 22.33 -34.89
CA ILE A 171 22.90 23.22 -36.04
C ILE A 171 23.87 24.40 -35.97
N ALA A 172 23.93 25.10 -34.83
CA ALA A 172 24.82 26.24 -34.63
C ALA A 172 26.30 25.85 -34.81
N SER A 173 26.72 24.69 -34.30
CA SER A 173 28.09 24.19 -34.47
C SER A 173 28.42 23.93 -35.95
N THR A 174 27.44 23.42 -36.72
CA THR A 174 27.61 23.20 -38.17
C THR A 174 27.77 24.52 -38.92
N GLU A 175 27.02 25.56 -38.53
CA GLU A 175 27.17 26.90 -39.10
C GLU A 175 28.52 27.54 -38.75
N ILE A 176 28.97 27.39 -37.50
CA ILE A 176 30.29 27.84 -37.07
C ILE A 176 31.39 27.17 -37.91
N ALA A 177 31.31 25.85 -38.12
CA ALA A 177 32.28 25.13 -38.93
C ALA A 177 32.35 25.68 -40.37
N ARG A 178 31.20 25.93 -41.02
CA ARG A 178 31.16 26.55 -42.35
C ARG A 178 31.74 27.97 -42.36
N ASN A 179 31.46 28.76 -41.32
CA ASN A 179 32.03 30.10 -41.21
C ASN A 179 33.55 30.06 -41.05
N VAL A 180 34.08 29.08 -40.30
CA VAL A 180 35.53 28.87 -40.16
C VAL A 180 36.17 28.47 -41.49
N GLU A 181 35.55 27.55 -42.26
CA GLU A 181 36.02 27.22 -43.61
C GLU A 181 36.05 28.44 -44.53
N LYS A 182 35.00 29.27 -44.48
CA LYS A 182 34.94 30.51 -45.27
C LYS A 182 36.03 31.52 -44.87
N ILE A 183 36.31 31.65 -43.58
CA ILE A 183 37.40 32.50 -43.08
C ILE A 183 38.76 31.97 -43.58
N ALA A 184 38.98 30.66 -43.55
CA ALA A 184 40.21 30.05 -44.05
C ALA A 184 40.41 30.33 -45.55
N GLN A 185 39.35 30.16 -46.36
CA GLN A 185 39.37 30.48 -47.79
C GLN A 185 39.68 31.96 -48.04
N MET A 186 39.01 32.88 -47.34
CA MET A 186 39.28 34.31 -47.45
C MET A 186 40.72 34.67 -47.06
N SER A 187 41.30 33.95 -46.09
CA SER A 187 42.69 34.13 -45.69
C SER A 187 43.67 33.68 -46.78
N GLU A 188 43.38 32.60 -47.50
CA GLU A 188 44.17 32.16 -48.67
C GLU A 188 44.07 33.15 -49.83
N GLU A 189 42.86 33.63 -50.15
CA GLU A 189 42.63 34.63 -51.19
C GLU A 189 43.38 35.95 -50.88
N ASN A 190 43.34 36.40 -49.63
CA ASN A 190 44.11 37.57 -49.18
C ASN A 190 45.62 37.34 -49.30
N HIS A 191 46.12 36.14 -48.97
CA HIS A 191 47.53 35.83 -49.11
C HIS A 191 47.98 35.92 -50.59
N ALA A 192 47.21 35.34 -51.50
CA ALA A 192 47.47 35.43 -52.94
C ALA A 192 47.42 36.88 -53.46
N ALA A 193 46.47 37.69 -52.99
CA ALA A 193 46.38 39.10 -53.35
C ALA A 193 47.60 39.91 -52.86
N VAL A 194 48.08 39.62 -51.64
CA VAL A 194 49.31 40.25 -51.10
C VAL A 194 50.54 39.86 -51.92
N GLU A 195 50.65 38.60 -52.34
CA GLU A 195 51.74 38.13 -53.19
C GLU A 195 51.72 38.83 -54.56
N SER A 196 50.55 38.93 -55.20
CA SER A 196 50.38 39.68 -56.44
C SER A 196 50.76 41.15 -56.29
N ASN A 197 50.28 41.82 -55.24
CA ASN A 197 50.62 43.21 -54.96
C ASN A 197 52.13 43.41 -54.77
N THR A 198 52.79 42.45 -54.12
CA THR A 198 54.25 42.47 -53.93
C THR A 198 54.98 42.38 -55.28
N GLN A 199 54.53 41.50 -56.18
CA GLN A 199 55.08 41.41 -57.53
C GLN A 199 54.88 42.70 -58.34
N ASP A 200 53.71 43.33 -58.23
CA ASP A 200 53.43 44.59 -58.91
C ASP A 200 54.27 45.75 -58.37
N ILE A 201 54.52 45.80 -57.05
CA ILE A 201 55.45 46.76 -56.44
C ILE A 201 56.86 46.59 -57.02
N VAL A 202 57.36 45.35 -57.13
CA VAL A 202 58.68 45.07 -57.74
C VAL A 202 58.74 45.54 -59.19
N ARG A 203 57.68 45.32 -59.97
CA ARG A 203 57.58 45.81 -61.36
C ARG A 203 57.55 47.33 -61.44
N LEU A 204 56.79 47.99 -60.56
CA LEU A 204 56.75 49.45 -60.49
C LEU A 204 58.11 50.04 -60.12
N GLU A 205 58.83 49.42 -59.18
CA GLU A 205 60.20 49.83 -58.84
C GLU A 205 61.15 49.71 -60.04
N GLN A 206 61.05 48.61 -60.79
CA GLN A 206 61.83 48.39 -62.01
C GLN A 206 61.52 49.45 -63.08
N LEU A 207 60.23 49.71 -63.34
CA LEU A 207 59.79 50.73 -64.29
C LEU A 207 60.24 52.14 -63.88
N ALA A 208 60.19 52.45 -62.58
CA ALA A 208 60.69 53.71 -62.04
C ALA A 208 62.20 53.88 -62.26
N LYS A 209 62.99 52.82 -62.05
CA LYS A 209 64.44 52.81 -62.35
C LYS A 209 64.71 53.01 -63.84
N GLU A 210 63.94 52.37 -64.70
CA GLU A 210 64.05 52.52 -66.16
C GLU A 210 63.73 53.95 -66.61
N LEU A 211 62.63 54.54 -66.10
CA LEU A 211 62.27 55.94 -66.34
C LEU A 211 63.37 56.89 -65.84
N GLN A 212 63.89 56.67 -64.63
CA GLN A 212 64.97 57.49 -64.09
C GLN A 212 66.25 57.41 -64.94
N SER A 213 66.60 56.21 -65.40
CA SER A 213 67.71 56.00 -66.35
C SER A 213 67.47 56.75 -67.67
N ALA A 214 66.28 56.62 -68.25
CA ALA A 214 65.90 57.31 -69.49
C ALA A 214 65.99 58.84 -69.35
N VAL A 215 65.45 59.42 -68.26
CA VAL A 215 65.51 60.87 -67.99
C VAL A 215 66.95 61.33 -67.75
N SER A 216 67.77 60.56 -67.04
CA SER A 216 69.18 60.90 -66.79
C SER A 216 70.00 61.01 -68.08
N ARG A 217 69.61 60.27 -69.13
CA ARG A 217 70.20 60.33 -70.47
C ARG A 217 69.91 61.62 -71.24
N PHE A 218 68.86 62.35 -70.88
CA PHE A 218 68.49 63.64 -71.46
C PHE A 218 68.97 64.83 -70.61
N LYS A 219 69.64 64.58 -69.49
CA LYS A 219 70.23 65.61 -68.63
C LYS A 219 71.63 65.93 -69.18
N VAL A 220 71.72 66.96 -70.02
CA VAL A 220 72.96 67.60 -70.48
C VAL A 220 73.48 68.54 -69.40
#